data_AF-A0AAD5SGU9-F1
#
_entry.id   AF-A0AAD5SGU9-F1
#
_cell.length_a   1.000
_cell.length_b   1.000
_cell.length_c   1.000
_cell.angle_alpha   90.00
_cell.angle_beta   90.00
_cell.angle_gamma   90.00
#
_symmetry.space_group_name_H-M   'P 1'
#
loop_
_entity.id
_entity.type
_entity.pdbx_description
1 polymer ?
#
loop_
_entity_poly.entity_id
_entity_poly.type
_entity_poly.pdbx_seq_one_letter_code
_entity_poly.pdbx_strand_id
1 'polypeptide(L)'
;MGWDAFGLPAENAAKERGVPPSKWTMDNIESMRKQFTKMGTYFDWSREITTCDPSYHKWTQQLFLMMYRRGLAYRKEATVNWDPVDLTVLANEQVDANGRAERSGALVEKKRLKQWHFRITEYANVRCFPYTSRQ
;
A
#
# COMPACT_ATOMS: atom_id res chain seq x y z
N MET A 1 -1.68 -9.36 -16.82
CA MET A 1 -0.65 -8.48 -16.22
C MET A 1 -1.37 -7.29 -15.61
N GLY A 2 -0.77 -6.59 -14.64
CA GLY A 2 -1.36 -5.40 -14.05
C GLY A 2 -0.32 -4.56 -13.32
N TRP A 3 -0.75 -3.39 -12.86
CA TRP A 3 0.12 -2.36 -12.31
C TRP A 3 -0.31 -2.01 -10.89
N ASP A 4 0.58 -2.25 -9.93
CA ASP A 4 0.43 -1.69 -8.60
C ASP A 4 0.89 -0.22 -8.61
N ALA A 5 -0.10 0.66 -8.74
CA ALA A 5 0.05 2.03 -9.21
C ALA A 5 -0.31 3.09 -8.14
N PHE A 6 -0.56 2.66 -6.90
CA PHE A 6 -0.82 3.54 -5.75
C PHE A 6 0.32 3.53 -4.72
N GLY A 7 0.32 4.55 -3.86
CA GLY A 7 1.16 4.59 -2.67
C GLY A 7 2.51 5.26 -2.85
N LEU A 8 3.30 5.25 -1.77
CA LEU A 8 4.54 6.02 -1.65
C LEU A 8 5.55 5.84 -2.78
N PRO A 9 5.75 4.66 -3.42
CA PRO A 9 6.78 4.54 -4.46
C PRO A 9 6.47 5.41 -5.68
N ALA A 10 5.22 5.41 -6.12
CA ALA A 10 4.77 6.22 -7.25
C ALA A 10 4.72 7.71 -6.88
N GLU A 11 4.24 8.03 -5.68
CA GLU A 11 4.10 9.41 -5.20
C GLU A 11 5.45 10.08 -4.92
N ASN A 12 6.38 9.40 -4.24
CA ASN A 12 7.71 9.94 -3.93
C ASN A 12 8.52 10.18 -5.21
N ALA A 13 8.51 9.21 -6.14
CA ALA A 13 9.22 9.35 -7.41
C ALA A 13 8.68 10.50 -8.29
N ALA A 14 7.36 10.73 -8.26
CA ALA A 14 6.72 11.85 -8.94
C ALA A 14 7.06 13.20 -8.28
N LYS A 15 7.03 13.24 -6.93
CA LYS A 15 7.36 14.42 -6.13
C LYS A 15 8.81 14.88 -6.34
N GLU A 16 9.77 13.95 -6.33
CA GLU A 16 11.19 14.23 -6.63
C GLU A 16 11.40 14.89 -7.99
N ARG A 17 10.55 14.54 -8.97
CA ARG A 17 10.64 15.02 -10.35
C ARG A 17 9.76 16.22 -10.64
N GLY A 18 8.96 16.68 -9.66
CA GLY A 18 8.02 17.79 -9.82
C GLY A 18 6.89 17.50 -10.82
N VAL A 19 6.52 16.24 -11.00
CA VAL A 19 5.47 15.82 -11.95
C VAL A 19 4.23 15.33 -11.18
N PRO A 20 3.00 15.54 -11.68
CA PRO A 20 1.80 14.96 -11.06
C PRO A 20 1.91 13.42 -10.96
N PRO A 21 1.60 12.80 -9.80
CA PRO A 21 1.71 11.35 -9.61
C PRO A 21 0.91 10.53 -10.62
N SER A 22 -0.27 11.00 -11.00
CA SER A 22 -1.10 10.34 -12.03
C SER A 22 -0.37 10.26 -13.37
N LYS A 23 0.21 11.37 -13.82
CA LYS A 23 0.96 11.43 -15.07
C LYS A 23 2.21 10.54 -15.01
N TRP A 24 3.01 10.69 -13.95
CA TRP A 24 4.22 9.87 -13.74
C TRP A 24 3.92 8.37 -13.78
N THR A 25 2.84 7.96 -13.13
CA THR A 25 2.43 6.56 -13.04
C THR A 25 2.01 6.02 -14.40
N MET A 26 1.18 6.77 -15.15
CA MET A 26 0.72 6.35 -16.47
C MET A 26 1.87 6.30 -17.49
N ASP A 27 2.78 7.27 -17.46
CA ASP A 27 3.96 7.30 -18.34
C ASP A 27 4.88 6.08 -18.06
N ASN A 28 5.07 5.72 -16.79
CA ASN A 28 5.83 4.53 -16.40
C ASN A 28 5.17 3.23 -16.83
N ILE A 29 3.84 3.12 -16.66
CA ILE A 29 3.06 1.97 -17.13
C ILE A 29 3.24 1.78 -18.63
N GLU A 30 3.14 2.85 -19.42
CA GLU A 30 3.32 2.77 -20.87
C GLU A 30 4.75 2.33 -21.24
N SER A 31 5.76 2.87 -20.55
CA SER A 31 7.16 2.50 -20.74
C SER A 31 7.41 1.01 -20.42
N MET A 32 6.94 0.53 -19.26
CA MET A 32 7.07 -0.87 -18.86
C MET A 32 6.31 -1.80 -19.81
N ARG A 33 5.12 -1.39 -20.29
CA ARG A 33 4.36 -2.16 -21.28
C ARG A 33 5.19 -2.37 -22.56
N LYS A 34 5.80 -1.30 -23.09
CA LYS A 34 6.68 -1.37 -24.27
C LYS A 34 7.87 -2.30 -24.02
N GLN A 35 8.46 -2.27 -22.83
CA GLN A 35 9.56 -3.17 -22.45
C GLN A 35 9.12 -4.64 -22.46
N PHE A 36 7.98 -4.96 -21.83
CA PHE A 36 7.42 -6.31 -21.83
C PHE A 36 7.11 -6.83 -23.24
N THR A 37 6.54 -5.98 -24.10
CA THR A 37 6.31 -6.33 -25.51
C THR A 37 7.63 -6.63 -26.24
N LYS A 38 8.67 -5.82 -26.02
CA LYS A 38 10.01 -6.04 -26.63
C LYS A 38 10.68 -7.33 -26.14
N MET A 39 10.46 -7.71 -24.89
CA MET A 39 10.97 -8.95 -24.33
C MET A 39 10.24 -10.21 -24.87
N GLY A 40 9.22 -10.05 -25.71
CA GLY A 40 8.44 -11.16 -26.25
C GLY A 40 7.51 -11.80 -25.22
N THR A 41 7.20 -11.12 -24.12
CA THR A 41 6.25 -11.63 -23.13
C THR A 41 4.82 -11.58 -23.71
N TYR A 42 4.10 -12.69 -23.56
CA TYR A 42 2.73 -12.80 -24.04
C TYR A 42 1.76 -12.70 -22.86
N PHE A 43 1.22 -11.50 -22.64
CA PHE A 43 0.16 -11.28 -21.67
C PHE A 43 -1.17 -11.05 -22.41
N ASP A 44 -2.25 -11.58 -21.84
CA ASP A 44 -3.59 -11.16 -22.21
C ASP A 44 -3.84 -9.74 -21.68
N TRP A 45 -3.54 -8.76 -22.52
CA TRP A 45 -3.72 -7.34 -22.22
C TRP A 45 -5.19 -6.94 -22.10
N SER A 46 -6.15 -7.77 -22.54
CA SER A 46 -7.58 -7.49 -22.34
C SER A 46 -8.00 -7.56 -20.87
N ARG A 47 -7.18 -8.21 -20.03
CA ARG A 47 -7.37 -8.36 -18.58
C ARG A 47 -6.41 -7.50 -17.76
N GLU A 48 -5.87 -6.46 -18.38
CA GLU A 48 -4.99 -5.52 -17.69
C GLU A 48 -5.75 -4.72 -16.64
N ILE A 49 -5.12 -4.55 -15.49
CA ILE A 49 -5.67 -3.82 -14.35
C ILE A 49 -4.63 -2.83 -13.83
N THR A 50 -5.08 -1.63 -13.49
CA THR A 50 -4.26 -0.59 -12.84
C THR A 50 -4.91 -0.21 -11.52
N THR A 51 -4.19 -0.36 -10.40
CA THR A 51 -4.81 -0.19 -9.06
C THR A 51 -5.25 1.24 -8.76
N CYS A 52 -4.66 2.24 -9.44
CA CYS A 52 -5.05 3.65 -9.31
C CYS A 52 -6.27 4.07 -10.17
N ASP A 53 -6.80 3.19 -11.01
CA ASP A 53 -7.93 3.52 -11.87
C ASP A 53 -9.26 3.52 -11.08
N PRO A 54 -10.16 4.51 -11.28
CA PRO A 54 -11.46 4.56 -10.64
C PRO A 54 -12.34 3.34 -10.85
N SER A 55 -12.23 2.68 -12.01
CA SER A 55 -12.95 1.45 -12.32
C SER A 55 -12.48 0.27 -11.45
N TYR A 56 -11.26 0.33 -10.89
CA TYR A 56 -10.71 -0.67 -9.99
C TYR A 56 -10.93 -0.31 -8.52
N HIS A 57 -10.43 0.84 -8.06
CA HIS A 57 -10.42 1.16 -6.62
C HIS A 57 -11.81 1.40 -6.03
N LYS A 58 -12.85 1.56 -6.87
CA LYS A 58 -14.26 1.53 -6.42
C LYS A 58 -14.59 0.23 -5.69
N TRP A 59 -14.02 -0.90 -6.11
CA TRP A 59 -14.24 -2.19 -5.47
C TRP A 59 -13.51 -2.26 -4.11
N THR A 60 -12.31 -1.69 -4.02
CA THR A 60 -11.59 -1.55 -2.75
C THR A 60 -12.39 -0.72 -1.75
N GLN A 61 -12.98 0.40 -2.19
CA GLN A 61 -13.87 1.22 -1.36
C GLN A 61 -15.12 0.44 -0.91
N GLN A 62 -15.75 -0.31 -1.81
CA GLN A 62 -16.91 -1.15 -1.47
C GLN A 62 -16.54 -2.23 -0.45
N LEU A 63 -15.42 -2.92 -0.65
CA LEU A 63 -14.92 -3.93 0.28
C LEU A 63 -14.63 -3.34 1.66
N PHE A 64 -14.00 -2.16 1.71
CA PHE A 64 -13.77 -1.44 2.95
C PHE A 64 -15.08 -1.13 3.68
N LEU A 65 -16.10 -0.63 2.97
CA LEU A 65 -17.42 -0.35 3.56
C LEU A 65 -18.10 -1.63 4.07
N MET A 66 -17.95 -2.76 3.37
CA MET A 66 -18.47 -4.05 3.82
C MET A 66 -17.78 -4.51 5.11
N MET A 67 -16.46 -4.36 5.21
CA MET A 67 -15.69 -4.66 6.42
C MET A 67 -16.08 -3.72 7.57
N TYR A 68 -16.24 -2.42 7.28
CA TYR A 68 -16.64 -1.42 8.26
C TYR A 68 -18.01 -1.73 8.86
N ARG A 69 -19.00 -2.04 8.02
CA ARG A 69 -20.36 -2.42 8.45
C ARG A 69 -20.39 -3.68 9.30
N ARG A 70 -19.41 -4.58 9.11
CA ARG A 70 -19.24 -5.81 9.91
C ARG A 70 -18.35 -5.63 11.15
N GLY A 71 -17.88 -4.41 11.44
CA GLY A 71 -16.99 -4.13 12.57
C GLY A 71 -15.55 -4.61 12.38
N LEU A 72 -15.20 -5.12 11.19
CA LEU A 72 -13.87 -5.63 10.85
C LEU A 72 -12.89 -4.50 10.50
N ALA A 73 -13.37 -3.41 9.90
CA ALA A 73 -12.62 -2.16 9.77
C ALA A 73 -13.11 -1.17 10.83
N TYR A 74 -12.21 -0.59 11.62
CA TYR A 74 -12.58 0.29 12.72
C TYR A 74 -11.50 1.36 12.95
N ARG A 75 -11.88 2.43 13.64
CA ARG A 75 -10.99 3.55 13.95
C ARG A 75 -10.68 3.59 15.44
N LYS A 76 -9.42 3.50 15.81
CA LYS A 76 -8.95 3.50 17.21
C LYS A 76 -7.80 4.47 17.36
N GLU A 77 -7.68 5.08 18.54
CA GLU A 77 -6.45 5.78 18.88
C GLU A 77 -5.39 4.76 19.30
N ALA A 78 -4.26 4.79 18.62
CA ALA A 78 -3.16 3.87 18.88
C ALA A 78 -1.83 4.62 18.78
N THR A 79 -0.84 4.11 19.51
CA THR A 79 0.55 4.46 19.26
C THR A 79 0.98 3.75 17.98
N VAL A 80 1.22 4.53 16.94
CA VAL A 80 1.59 4.02 15.61
C VAL A 80 3.05 4.33 15.28
N ASN A 81 3.62 3.56 14.37
CA ASN A 81 4.92 3.82 13.77
C ASN A 81 4.79 5.02 12.82
N TRP A 82 5.65 6.02 12.97
CA TRP A 82 5.66 7.22 12.14
C TRP A 82 7.00 7.35 11.43
N ASP A 83 6.96 7.53 10.12
CA ASP A 83 8.12 7.90 9.33
C ASP A 83 8.26 9.43 9.27
N PRO A 84 9.32 10.02 9.84
CA PRO A 84 9.51 11.48 9.82
C PRO A 84 9.92 12.03 8.44
N VAL A 85 10.40 11.18 7.53
CA VAL A 85 10.80 11.57 6.16
C VAL A 85 9.63 11.47 5.21
N ASP A 86 8.96 10.31 5.18
CA ASP A 86 7.79 10.09 4.31
C ASP A 86 6.51 10.75 4.87
N LEU A 87 6.56 11.25 6.11
CA LEU A 87 5.46 11.93 6.81
C LEU A 87 4.17 11.10 6.83
N THR A 88 4.31 9.81 7.12
CA THR A 88 3.19 8.87 7.08
C THR A 88 3.29 7.82 8.19
N VAL A 89 2.15 7.17 8.44
CA VAL A 89 2.06 6.06 9.38
C VAL A 89 2.51 4.78 8.68
N LEU A 90 3.33 3.99 9.36
CA LEU A 90 3.79 2.69 8.91
C LEU A 90 3.05 1.57 9.64
N ALA A 91 2.74 0.50 8.92
CA ALA A 91 2.37 -0.78 9.53
C ALA A 91 3.57 -1.38 10.28
N ASN A 92 3.32 -2.38 11.13
CA ASN A 92 4.42 -3.03 11.87
C ASN A 92 5.38 -3.75 10.92
N GLU A 93 4.85 -4.29 9.83
CA GLU A 93 5.57 -5.03 8.79
C GLU A 93 6.49 -4.14 7.95
N GLN A 94 6.30 -2.81 7.99
CA GLN A 94 7.12 -1.83 7.26
C GLN A 94 8.26 -1.25 8.10
N VAL A 95 8.49 -1.81 9.29
CA VAL A 95 9.59 -1.43 10.19
C VAL A 95 10.57 -2.60 10.28
N ASP A 96 11.84 -2.33 9.99
CA ASP A 96 12.89 -3.34 10.03
C ASP A 96 13.24 -3.75 11.49
N ALA A 97 14.10 -4.77 11.62
CA ALA A 97 14.55 -5.27 12.92
C ALA A 97 15.34 -4.23 13.75
N ASN A 98 15.86 -3.18 13.10
CA ASN A 98 16.60 -2.09 13.74
C ASN A 98 15.71 -0.89 14.08
N GLY A 99 14.39 -0.99 13.87
CA GLY A 99 13.44 0.09 14.15
C GLY A 99 13.45 1.20 13.09
N ARG A 100 13.87 0.91 11.86
CA ARG A 100 13.90 1.86 10.74
C ARG A 100 12.80 1.57 9.74
N ALA A 101 12.34 2.62 9.08
CA ALA A 101 11.35 2.51 8.01
C ALA A 101 11.97 1.80 6.80
N GLU A 102 11.26 0.82 6.24
CA GLU A 102 11.74 -0.01 5.13
C GLU A 102 12.18 0.80 3.90
N ARG A 103 11.50 1.92 3.62
CA ARG A 103 11.72 2.72 2.40
C ARG A 103 12.68 3.89 2.60
N SER A 104 12.39 4.75 3.57
CA SER A 104 13.20 5.94 3.82
C SER A 104 14.49 5.64 4.59
N GLY A 105 14.56 4.50 5.29
CA GLY A 105 15.64 4.16 6.20
C GLY A 105 15.69 5.02 7.47
N ALA A 106 14.70 5.90 7.68
CA ALA A 106 14.64 6.79 8.83
C ALA A 106 14.33 6.01 10.12
N LEU A 107 14.82 6.52 11.25
CA LEU A 107 14.43 6.00 12.56
C LEU A 107 12.95 6.29 12.79
N VAL A 108 12.19 5.24 13.11
CA VAL A 108 10.75 5.32 13.30
C VAL A 108 10.43 6.00 14.62
N GLU A 109 9.52 6.97 14.58
CA GLU A 109 8.98 7.61 15.77
C GLU A 109 7.68 6.93 16.22
N LYS A 110 7.34 7.04 17.50
CA LYS A 110 6.03 6.62 18.02
C LYS A 110 5.14 7.85 18.18
N LYS A 111 4.02 7.90 17.45
CA LYS A 111 3.01 8.95 17.57
C LYS A 111 1.66 8.38 17.97
N ARG A 112 0.94 9.07 18.85
CA ARG A 112 -0.47 8.77 19.14
C ARG A 112 -1.34 9.41 18.07
N LEU A 113 -1.97 8.57 17.25
CA LEU A 113 -2.86 9.02 16.19
C LEU A 113 -4.11 8.15 16.15
N LYS A 114 -5.22 8.76 15.72
CA LYS A 114 -6.47 8.05 15.47
C LYS A 114 -6.43 7.50 14.04
N GLN A 115 -6.23 6.19 13.91
CA GLN A 115 -6.01 5.52 12.63
C GLN A 115 -7.05 4.43 12.36
N TRP A 116 -7.15 4.04 11.08
CA TRP A 116 -7.95 2.89 10.65
C TRP A 116 -7.17 1.60 10.87
N HIS A 117 -7.85 0.58 11.38
CA HIS A 117 -7.31 -0.75 11.62
C HIS A 117 -8.27 -1.81 11.08
N PHE A 118 -7.70 -2.94 10.67
CA PHE A 118 -8.44 -4.15 10.36
C PHE A 118 -8.28 -5.18 11.48
N ARG A 119 -9.37 -5.84 11.87
CA ARG A 119 -9.40 -6.91 12.88
C ARG A 119 -8.81 -8.22 12.35
N ILE A 120 -7.58 -8.18 11.85
CA ILE A 120 -6.89 -9.38 11.34
C ILE A 120 -6.71 -10.45 12.43
N THR A 121 -6.66 -10.04 13.70
CA THR A 121 -6.49 -10.92 14.86
C THR A 121 -7.68 -11.86 15.08
N GLU A 122 -8.90 -11.50 14.66
CA GLU A 122 -10.05 -12.43 14.70
C GLU A 122 -9.85 -13.64 13.77
N TYR A 123 -8.96 -13.51 12.79
CA TYR A 123 -8.63 -14.55 11.83
C TYR A 123 -7.27 -15.22 12.10
N ALA A 124 -6.58 -14.86 13.20
CA ALA A 124 -5.25 -15.39 13.51
C ALA A 124 -5.23 -16.90 13.82
N ASN A 125 -6.36 -17.48 14.25
CA ASN A 125 -6.48 -18.92 14.52
C ASN A 125 -6.60 -19.76 13.23
N VAL A 126 -6.95 -19.12 12.10
CA VAL A 126 -6.84 -19.74 10.79
C VAL A 126 -5.38 -19.55 10.37
N ARG A 127 -4.60 -20.61 10.51
CA ARG A 127 -3.14 -20.70 10.35
C ARG A 127 -2.65 -20.14 9.00
N CYS A 128 -2.58 -18.82 8.87
CA CYS A 128 -2.09 -18.15 7.66
C CYS A 128 -0.90 -17.22 7.93
N PHE A 129 -0.60 -16.82 9.17
CA PHE A 129 0.56 -15.97 9.46
C PHE A 129 1.24 -16.35 10.80
N PRO A 130 2.51 -16.80 10.78
CA PRO A 130 3.25 -17.19 12.00
C PRO A 130 3.74 -15.99 12.85
N TYR A 131 3.37 -14.76 12.52
CA TYR A 131 3.88 -13.54 13.18
C TYR A 131 2.75 -12.65 13.72
N THR A 132 1.98 -13.16 14.68
CA THR A 132 1.28 -12.26 15.61
C THR A 132 1.75 -12.57 17.02
N SER A 133 2.74 -11.82 17.48
CA SER A 133 3.06 -11.74 18.90
C SER A 133 1.84 -11.19 19.62
N ARG A 134 1.24 -12.02 20.47
CA ARG A 134 0.33 -11.55 21.52
C ARG A 134 1.16 -10.66 22.43
N GLN A 135 0.78 -9.38 22.52
CA GLN A 135 1.00 -8.62 23.76
C GLN A 135 -0.12 -8.95 24.73
#